data_AF-A0A924IXX0-F1
#
_entry.id   AF-A0A924IXX0-F1
#
_cell.length_a   1.000
_cell.length_b   1.000
_cell.length_c   1.000
_cell.angle_alpha   90.00
_cell.angle_beta   90.00
_cell.angle_gamma   90.00
#
_symmetry.space_group_name_H-M   'P 1'
#
loop_
_entity.id
_entity.type
_entity.pdbx_description
1 polymer ?
#
loop_
_entity_poly.entity_id
_entity_poly.type
_entity_poly.pdbx_seq_one_letter_code
_entity_poly.pdbx_strand_id
1 'polypeptide(L)'
;MKSKKQKPDFLHLGVKLLNWYSTNSRDLPWRKTKDPYKIWICEILLQQTQVKQGLNHYLKFVERFPDVRTLAEAYEDEVLLYWKGLGYYSRALNLHKASKQIMDDFGGKFPTDYDSILSLKGVGKYTAAAIASIAFDLKYPAVDGNFYRVLSRLFADNFDISNSKAFQYFSELALLMMTENKFGDFNEAMMDLGSEICKPKNPLCDVCPLNQDCLAFQSGAIHNFPVKTKKTKVTDLELTYYFINYENQFLTKRRTDDFIWKKLYEFPTEIPEEFQQYIRRSAVVSHKLTHKNLKIAISDVQLPDLKLFKKFAGDHQFEIITLEEATQKSFPKPLQNYLEKYDKKALFQGELF
;
A
#
# COMPACT_ATOMS: atom_id res chain seq x y z
N MET A 1 -50.94 18.80 11.63
CA MET A 1 -50.43 17.59 10.92
C MET A 1 -48.93 17.50 11.13
N LYS A 2 -48.45 16.55 11.94
CA LYS A 2 -47.00 16.26 12.01
C LYS A 2 -46.60 15.68 10.65
N SER A 3 -45.72 16.36 9.90
CA SER A 3 -45.19 15.77 8.67
C SER A 3 -44.50 14.47 9.04
N LYS A 4 -45.01 13.32 8.56
CA LYS A 4 -44.22 12.10 8.54
C LYS A 4 -42.96 12.47 7.74
N LYS A 5 -41.81 12.61 8.43
CA LYS A 5 -40.51 12.69 7.76
C LYS A 5 -40.39 11.39 6.96
N GLN A 6 -40.78 11.40 5.69
CA GLN A 6 -40.34 10.38 4.75
C GLN A 6 -38.82 10.47 4.79
N LYS A 7 -38.17 9.48 5.41
CA LYS A 7 -36.73 9.33 5.22
C LYS A 7 -36.55 9.10 3.72
N PRO A 8 -35.80 9.93 2.99
CA PRO A 8 -35.46 9.61 1.62
C PRO A 8 -34.75 8.25 1.63
N ASP A 9 -35.36 7.27 0.97
CA ASP A 9 -34.87 5.91 0.91
C ASP A 9 -34.07 5.72 -0.39
N PHE A 10 -32.75 5.71 -0.25
CA PHE A 10 -31.82 5.54 -1.35
C PHE A 10 -31.49 4.06 -1.62
N LEU A 11 -32.21 3.10 -0.99
CA LEU A 11 -32.01 1.67 -1.18
C LEU A 11 -32.15 1.25 -2.65
N HIS A 12 -33.00 1.91 -3.43
CA HIS A 12 -33.14 1.63 -4.87
C HIS A 12 -31.82 1.83 -5.64
N LEU A 13 -30.97 2.77 -5.23
CA LEU A 13 -29.64 2.98 -5.82
C LEU A 13 -28.71 1.82 -5.48
N GLY A 14 -28.76 1.32 -4.24
CA GLY A 14 -28.04 0.12 -3.83
C GLY A 14 -28.48 -1.12 -4.61
N VAL A 15 -29.78 -1.29 -4.84
CA VAL A 15 -30.30 -2.39 -5.67
C VAL A 15 -29.78 -2.30 -7.11
N LYS A 16 -29.80 -1.12 -7.75
CA LYS A 16 -29.24 -0.93 -9.09
C LYS A 16 -27.75 -1.28 -9.14
N LEU A 17 -26.99 -0.83 -8.14
CA LEU A 17 -25.57 -1.12 -8.03
C LEU A 17 -25.28 -2.62 -7.87
N LEU A 18 -26.01 -3.32 -7.00
CA LEU A 18 -25.84 -4.76 -6.78
C LEU A 18 -26.25 -5.59 -8.00
N ASN A 19 -27.30 -5.19 -8.73
CA ASN A 19 -27.70 -5.84 -9.97
C ASN A 19 -26.64 -5.68 -11.07
N TRP A 20 -25.97 -4.54 -11.12
CA TRP A 20 -24.82 -4.36 -12.00
C TRP A 20 -23.65 -5.23 -11.55
N TYR A 21 -23.34 -5.27 -10.25
CA TYR A 21 -22.23 -6.05 -9.71
C TYR A 21 -22.39 -7.56 -9.93
N SER A 22 -23.60 -8.09 -9.82
CA SER A 22 -23.85 -9.53 -10.03
C SER A 22 -23.47 -10.02 -11.43
N THR A 23 -23.42 -9.12 -12.42
CA THR A 23 -23.09 -9.43 -13.82
C THR A 23 -21.74 -8.88 -14.27
N ASN A 24 -21.19 -7.88 -13.57
CA ASN A 24 -19.96 -7.17 -13.96
C ASN A 24 -18.82 -7.28 -12.92
N SER A 25 -19.01 -8.04 -11.83
CA SER A 25 -17.98 -8.22 -10.81
C SER A 25 -16.70 -8.80 -11.41
N ARG A 26 -15.56 -8.26 -10.97
CA ARG A 26 -14.26 -8.75 -11.43
C ARG A 26 -13.95 -10.11 -10.82
N ASP A 27 -13.48 -11.03 -11.66
CA ASP A 27 -13.01 -12.33 -11.22
C ASP A 27 -11.63 -12.24 -10.55
N LEU A 28 -11.62 -12.11 -9.22
CA LEU A 28 -10.40 -11.93 -8.42
C LEU A 28 -10.32 -13.00 -7.32
N PRO A 29 -9.12 -13.59 -7.05
CA PRO A 29 -9.01 -14.71 -6.10
C PRO A 29 -9.53 -14.42 -4.69
N TRP A 30 -9.28 -13.21 -4.18
CA TRP A 30 -9.74 -12.79 -2.84
C TRP A 30 -11.25 -12.57 -2.74
N ARG A 31 -11.98 -12.53 -3.86
CA ARG A 31 -13.45 -12.44 -3.88
C ARG A 31 -14.14 -13.79 -3.82
N LYS A 32 -13.40 -14.87 -4.05
CA LYS A 32 -13.91 -16.25 -3.99
C LYS A 32 -13.84 -16.84 -2.59
N THR A 33 -13.51 -16.04 -1.58
CA THR A 33 -13.33 -16.49 -0.21
C THR A 33 -14.00 -15.54 0.77
N LYS A 34 -14.44 -16.10 1.90
CA LYS A 34 -14.89 -15.36 3.09
C LYS A 34 -13.90 -15.49 4.26
N ASP A 35 -12.71 -16.04 3.98
CA ASP A 35 -11.65 -16.19 4.96
C ASP A 35 -11.11 -14.79 5.36
N PRO A 36 -11.30 -14.35 6.61
CA PRO A 36 -10.92 -13.02 7.06
C PRO A 36 -9.41 -12.78 6.98
N TYR A 37 -8.59 -13.84 7.14
CA TYR A 37 -7.14 -13.72 6.98
C TYR A 37 -6.79 -13.33 5.54
N LYS A 38 -7.31 -14.07 4.56
CA LYS A 38 -7.04 -13.82 3.13
C LYS A 38 -7.57 -12.46 2.67
N ILE A 39 -8.74 -12.06 3.15
CA ILE A 39 -9.32 -10.73 2.87
C ILE A 39 -8.43 -9.65 3.49
N TRP A 40 -7.99 -9.81 4.75
CA TRP A 40 -7.08 -8.86 5.40
C TRP A 40 -5.75 -8.70 4.66
N ILE A 41 -5.11 -9.81 4.25
CA ILE A 41 -3.88 -9.76 3.45
C ILE A 41 -4.11 -8.95 2.17
N CYS A 42 -5.20 -9.24 1.44
CA CYS A 42 -5.54 -8.52 0.22
C CYS A 42 -5.74 -7.01 0.47
N GLU A 43 -6.55 -6.65 1.46
CA GLU A 43 -6.86 -5.25 1.77
C GLU A 43 -5.61 -4.46 2.15
N ILE A 44 -4.68 -5.05 2.90
CA ILE A 44 -3.41 -4.38 3.23
C ILE A 44 -2.50 -4.29 1.99
N LEU A 45 -2.43 -5.34 1.18
CA LEU A 45 -1.54 -5.42 0.01
C LEU A 45 -1.97 -4.45 -1.09
N LEU A 46 -3.27 -4.30 -1.34
CA LEU A 46 -3.82 -3.43 -2.38
C LEU A 46 -3.91 -1.95 -1.98
N GLN A 47 -3.61 -1.59 -0.73
CA GLN A 47 -3.47 -0.17 -0.35
C GLN A 47 -2.45 0.55 -1.21
N GLN A 48 -2.92 1.46 -2.06
CA GLN A 48 -2.07 2.22 -3.00
C GLN A 48 -1.24 1.34 -3.95
N THR A 49 -1.70 0.11 -4.20
CA THR A 49 -1.11 -0.83 -5.17
C THR A 49 -2.15 -1.13 -6.24
N GLN A 50 -1.77 -1.12 -7.51
CA GLN A 50 -2.68 -1.55 -8.58
C GLN A 50 -2.94 -3.06 -8.52
N VAL A 51 -4.18 -3.48 -8.81
CA VAL A 51 -4.60 -4.90 -8.80
C VAL A 51 -3.65 -5.78 -9.61
N LYS A 52 -3.23 -5.35 -10.81
CA LYS A 52 -2.31 -6.10 -11.67
C LYS A 52 -0.97 -6.44 -10.99
N GLN A 53 -0.40 -5.48 -10.25
CA GLN A 53 0.85 -5.69 -9.52
C GLN A 53 0.60 -6.50 -8.23
N GLY A 54 -0.52 -6.24 -7.57
CA GLY A 54 -0.87 -6.87 -6.31
C GLY A 54 -1.21 -8.35 -6.43
N LEU A 55 -1.83 -8.79 -7.54
CA LEU A 55 -2.28 -10.16 -7.74
C LEU A 55 -1.16 -11.20 -7.57
N ASN A 56 -0.03 -11.03 -8.27
CA ASN A 56 1.08 -11.97 -8.19
C ASN A 56 1.72 -11.99 -6.79
N HIS A 57 1.78 -10.85 -6.11
CA HIS A 57 2.29 -10.79 -4.74
C HIS A 57 1.33 -11.47 -3.76
N TYR A 58 0.03 -11.21 -3.90
CA TYR A 58 -0.99 -11.83 -3.07
C TYR A 58 -0.90 -13.36 -3.15
N LEU A 59 -0.86 -13.91 -4.36
CA LEU A 59 -0.80 -15.37 -4.56
C LEU A 59 0.43 -15.99 -3.88
N LYS A 60 1.63 -15.44 -4.12
CA LYS A 60 2.86 -15.92 -3.48
C LYS A 60 2.84 -15.74 -1.96
N PHE A 61 2.27 -14.64 -1.47
CA PHE A 61 2.24 -14.33 -0.06
C PHE A 61 1.32 -15.29 0.70
N VAL A 62 0.10 -15.54 0.20
CA VAL A 62 -0.83 -16.48 0.84
C VAL A 62 -0.46 -17.95 0.62
N GLU A 63 0.32 -18.25 -0.42
CA GLU A 63 0.92 -19.57 -0.59
C GLU A 63 1.99 -19.83 0.49
N ARG A 64 2.89 -18.85 0.72
CA ARG A 64 3.93 -18.98 1.74
C ARG A 64 3.39 -18.89 3.16
N PHE A 65 2.46 -17.98 3.40
CA PHE A 65 1.83 -17.73 4.69
C PHE A 65 0.32 -18.01 4.57
N PRO A 66 -0.11 -19.28 4.64
CA PRO A 66 -1.49 -19.68 4.40
C PRO A 66 -2.46 -19.28 5.52
N ASP A 67 -1.95 -19.03 6.72
CA ASP A 67 -2.73 -18.65 7.89
C ASP A 67 -2.00 -17.65 8.80
N VAL A 68 -2.74 -17.10 9.78
CA VAL A 68 -2.24 -16.11 10.74
C VAL A 68 -1.04 -16.65 11.53
N ARG A 69 -1.07 -17.93 11.93
CA ARG A 69 -0.01 -18.54 12.74
C ARG A 69 1.30 -18.57 11.96
N THR A 70 1.26 -19.07 10.73
CA THR A 70 2.43 -19.16 9.86
C THR A 70 3.03 -17.78 9.59
N LEU A 71 2.19 -16.75 9.43
CA LEU A 71 2.66 -15.37 9.29
C LEU A 71 3.26 -14.81 10.60
N ALA A 72 2.69 -15.12 11.75
CA ALA A 72 3.15 -14.64 13.06
C ALA A 72 4.47 -15.29 13.50
N GLU A 73 4.69 -16.56 13.15
CA GLU A 73 5.91 -17.32 13.45
C GLU A 73 7.07 -17.00 12.50
N ALA A 74 6.80 -16.37 11.35
CA ALA A 74 7.80 -16.03 10.36
C ALA A 74 8.81 -14.99 10.88
N TYR A 75 10.02 -15.03 10.32
CA TYR A 75 11.00 -13.97 10.56
C TYR A 75 10.61 -12.70 9.81
N GLU A 76 10.85 -11.53 10.42
CA GLU A 76 10.49 -10.25 9.82
C GLU A 76 11.14 -10.02 8.44
N ASP A 77 12.39 -10.46 8.25
CA ASP A 77 13.09 -10.35 6.96
C ASP A 77 12.42 -11.19 5.86
N GLU A 78 11.89 -12.35 6.22
CA GLU A 78 11.17 -13.20 5.27
C GLU A 78 9.88 -12.50 4.82
N VAL A 79 9.10 -11.95 5.75
CA VAL A 79 7.89 -11.20 5.42
C VAL A 79 8.20 -10.01 4.50
N LEU A 80 9.29 -9.27 4.79
CA LEU A 80 9.74 -8.16 3.95
C LEU A 80 10.20 -8.63 2.56
N LEU A 81 10.83 -9.80 2.47
CA LEU A 81 11.26 -10.41 1.20
C LEU A 81 10.06 -10.73 0.31
N TYR A 82 9.00 -11.33 0.85
CA TYR A 82 7.76 -11.58 0.09
C TYR A 82 6.97 -10.29 -0.23
N TRP A 83 7.26 -9.19 0.48
CA TRP A 83 6.72 -7.86 0.19
C TRP A 83 7.55 -7.04 -0.81
N LYS A 84 8.77 -7.50 -1.15
CA LYS A 84 9.75 -6.78 -1.95
C LYS A 84 9.15 -6.33 -3.28
N GLY A 85 9.23 -5.03 -3.57
CA GLY A 85 8.73 -4.43 -4.82
C GLY A 85 7.33 -3.82 -4.73
N LEU A 86 6.56 -4.05 -3.66
CA LEU A 86 5.26 -3.40 -3.45
C LEU A 86 5.35 -1.97 -2.89
N GLY A 87 6.50 -1.60 -2.33
CA GLY A 87 6.65 -0.34 -1.60
C GLY A 87 5.81 -0.27 -0.32
N TYR A 88 5.89 0.86 0.38
CA TYR A 88 5.20 1.08 1.66
C TYR A 88 5.41 -0.07 2.66
N TYR A 89 6.67 -0.44 2.91
CA TYR A 89 7.05 -1.60 3.74
C TYR A 89 6.55 -1.54 5.19
N SER A 90 6.19 -0.35 5.69
CA SER A 90 5.48 -0.23 6.97
C SER A 90 4.17 -1.03 7.01
N ARG A 91 3.53 -1.27 5.86
CA ARG A 91 2.37 -2.15 5.76
C ARG A 91 2.72 -3.59 6.13
N ALA A 92 3.78 -4.14 5.54
CA ALA A 92 4.28 -5.49 5.87
C ALA A 92 4.67 -5.61 7.35
N LEU A 93 5.38 -4.62 7.87
CA LEU A 93 5.79 -4.59 9.29
C LEU A 93 4.58 -4.54 10.23
N ASN A 94 3.59 -3.70 9.92
CA ASN A 94 2.37 -3.63 10.72
C ASN A 94 1.52 -4.90 10.58
N LEU A 95 1.42 -5.46 9.37
CA LEU A 95 0.76 -6.74 9.10
C LEU A 95 1.34 -7.86 9.96
N HIS A 96 2.67 -7.98 10.00
CA HIS A 96 3.36 -8.97 10.82
C HIS A 96 3.20 -8.71 12.33
N LYS A 97 3.19 -7.44 12.76
CA LYS A 97 2.89 -7.10 14.17
C LYS A 97 1.45 -7.47 14.53
N ALA A 98 0.50 -7.23 13.64
CA ALA A 98 -0.90 -7.58 13.84
C ALA A 98 -1.15 -9.10 13.79
N SER A 99 -0.40 -9.88 13.01
CA SER A 99 -0.54 -11.34 13.07
C SER A 99 -0.12 -11.89 14.42
N LYS A 100 0.96 -11.36 15.01
CA LYS A 100 1.38 -11.66 16.39
C LYS A 100 0.33 -11.23 17.40
N GLN A 101 -0.21 -10.02 17.25
CA GLN A 101 -1.32 -9.53 18.06
C GLN A 101 -2.54 -10.47 18.02
N ILE A 102 -2.91 -11.02 16.85
CA ILE A 102 -4.00 -12.00 16.75
C ILE A 102 -3.67 -13.29 17.51
N MET A 103 -2.42 -13.75 17.48
CA MET A 103 -1.99 -14.93 18.24
C MET A 103 -2.07 -14.68 19.75
N ASP A 104 -1.56 -13.54 20.21
CA ASP A 104 -1.39 -13.22 21.62
C ASP A 104 -2.71 -12.76 22.28
N ASP A 105 -3.40 -11.78 21.68
CA ASP A 105 -4.56 -11.11 22.27
C ASP A 105 -5.88 -11.82 21.94
N PHE A 106 -5.94 -12.55 20.81
CA PHE A 106 -7.16 -13.18 20.30
C PHE A 106 -7.06 -14.72 20.20
N GLY A 107 -6.03 -15.32 20.81
CA GLY A 107 -5.86 -16.78 20.88
C GLY A 107 -5.70 -17.45 19.51
N GLY A 108 -5.13 -16.73 18.54
CA GLY A 108 -4.92 -17.21 17.17
C GLY A 108 -6.19 -17.24 16.30
N LYS A 109 -7.30 -16.66 16.77
CA LYS A 109 -8.54 -16.52 15.99
C LYS A 109 -8.66 -15.09 15.49
N PHE A 110 -8.92 -14.93 14.20
CA PHE A 110 -9.12 -13.60 13.62
C PHE A 110 -10.37 -12.94 14.25
N PRO A 111 -10.30 -11.68 14.72
CA PRO A 111 -11.43 -11.00 15.35
C PRO A 111 -12.60 -10.81 14.37
N THR A 112 -13.83 -10.93 14.86
CA THR A 112 -15.03 -10.97 14.01
C THR A 112 -15.89 -9.72 14.08
N ASP A 113 -15.66 -8.83 15.05
CA ASP A 113 -16.35 -7.55 15.19
C ASP A 113 -15.47 -6.38 14.72
N TYR A 114 -16.11 -5.29 14.31
CA TYR A 114 -15.43 -4.14 13.71
C TYR A 114 -14.40 -3.49 14.65
N ASP A 115 -14.71 -3.33 15.94
CA ASP A 115 -13.85 -2.62 16.88
C ASP A 115 -12.59 -3.45 17.21
N SER A 116 -12.74 -4.76 17.37
CA SER A 116 -11.61 -5.68 17.52
C SER A 116 -10.74 -5.71 16.26
N ILE A 117 -11.34 -5.76 15.06
CA ILE A 117 -10.58 -5.69 13.80
C ILE A 117 -9.83 -4.34 13.69
N LEU A 118 -10.48 -3.23 14.03
CA LEU A 118 -9.90 -1.89 14.02
C LEU A 118 -8.73 -1.73 15.01
N SER A 119 -8.74 -2.50 16.09
CA SER A 119 -7.66 -2.49 17.09
C SER A 119 -6.34 -3.08 16.57
N LEU A 120 -6.37 -3.83 15.47
CA LEU A 120 -5.20 -4.47 14.90
C LEU A 120 -4.20 -3.45 14.33
N LYS A 121 -2.92 -3.69 14.56
CA LYS A 121 -1.86 -2.80 14.07
C LYS A 121 -1.90 -2.62 12.55
N GLY A 122 -1.99 -1.37 12.10
CA GLY A 122 -2.01 -1.03 10.67
C GLY A 122 -3.37 -1.20 9.99
N VAL A 123 -4.40 -1.60 10.74
CA VAL A 123 -5.79 -1.59 10.27
C VAL A 123 -6.40 -0.23 10.59
N GLY A 124 -6.90 0.46 9.56
CA GLY A 124 -7.64 1.71 9.71
C GLY A 124 -9.14 1.50 9.52
N LYS A 125 -9.95 2.56 9.71
CA LYS A 125 -11.42 2.50 9.60
C LYS A 125 -11.92 1.86 8.30
N TYR A 126 -11.31 2.22 7.17
CA TYR A 126 -11.60 1.61 5.86
C TYR A 126 -11.36 0.10 5.89
N THR A 127 -10.16 -0.33 6.26
CA THR A 127 -9.75 -1.74 6.24
C THR A 127 -10.60 -2.56 7.20
N ALA A 128 -10.91 -2.03 8.39
CA ALA A 128 -11.78 -2.69 9.35
C ALA A 128 -13.19 -2.87 8.78
N ALA A 129 -13.76 -1.83 8.15
CA ALA A 129 -15.06 -1.91 7.50
C ALA A 129 -15.08 -2.90 6.32
N ALA A 130 -14.01 -2.92 5.51
CA ALA A 130 -13.86 -3.85 4.40
C ALA A 130 -13.84 -5.31 4.90
N ILE A 131 -13.02 -5.64 5.88
CA ILE A 131 -12.95 -7.00 6.45
C ILE A 131 -14.28 -7.37 7.11
N ALA A 132 -14.82 -6.48 7.97
CA ALA A 132 -16.07 -6.71 8.70
C ALA A 132 -17.24 -7.01 7.77
N SER A 133 -17.37 -6.25 6.68
CA SER A 133 -18.45 -6.43 5.70
C SER A 133 -18.20 -7.60 4.75
N ILE A 134 -16.99 -7.79 4.22
CA ILE A 134 -16.73 -8.82 3.22
C ILE A 134 -16.70 -10.20 3.86
N ALA A 135 -16.03 -10.37 4.99
CA ALA A 135 -15.87 -11.67 5.66
C ALA A 135 -17.08 -12.05 6.52
N PHE A 136 -17.69 -11.07 7.21
CA PHE A 136 -18.71 -11.32 8.23
C PHE A 136 -20.07 -10.67 7.94
N ASP A 137 -20.23 -10.04 6.77
CA ASP A 137 -21.44 -9.32 6.35
C ASP A 137 -21.99 -8.35 7.40
N LEU A 138 -21.09 -7.65 8.10
CA LEU A 138 -21.47 -6.59 9.01
C LEU A 138 -21.75 -5.29 8.24
N LYS A 139 -22.77 -4.53 8.69
CA LYS A 139 -23.22 -3.27 8.06
C LYS A 139 -22.25 -2.11 8.30
N TYR A 140 -21.07 -2.18 7.69
CA TYR A 140 -20.03 -1.15 7.75
C TYR A 140 -19.62 -0.71 6.33
N PRO A 141 -19.84 0.55 5.94
CA PRO A 141 -19.36 1.07 4.66
C PRO A 141 -17.83 1.16 4.62
N ALA A 142 -17.22 0.53 3.62
CA ALA A 142 -15.76 0.55 3.40
C ALA A 142 -15.35 1.78 2.57
N VAL A 143 -15.49 2.98 3.16
CA VAL A 143 -15.30 4.25 2.46
C VAL A 143 -13.82 4.53 2.16
N ASP A 144 -13.45 4.53 0.88
CA ASP A 144 -12.15 4.92 0.34
C ASP A 144 -12.23 6.11 -0.64
N GLY A 145 -11.16 6.36 -1.38
CA GLY A 145 -11.12 7.39 -2.42
C GLY A 145 -12.10 7.15 -3.60
N ASN A 146 -12.48 5.91 -3.87
CA ASN A 146 -13.48 5.56 -4.87
C ASN A 146 -14.87 5.92 -4.37
N PHE A 147 -15.21 5.55 -3.13
CA PHE A 147 -16.46 5.91 -2.47
C PHE A 147 -16.67 7.42 -2.43
N TYR A 148 -15.68 8.16 -1.93
CA TYR A 148 -15.76 9.62 -1.85
C TYR A 148 -16.14 10.23 -3.20
N ARG A 149 -15.48 9.80 -4.28
CA ARG A 149 -15.75 10.30 -5.64
C ARG A 149 -17.13 9.90 -6.15
N VAL A 150 -17.51 8.62 -6.01
CA VAL A 150 -18.81 8.12 -6.46
C VAL A 150 -19.93 8.86 -5.75
N LEU A 151 -19.91 8.92 -4.42
CA LEU A 151 -20.95 9.53 -3.61
C LEU A 151 -21.02 11.05 -3.82
N SER A 152 -19.87 11.74 -3.89
CA SER A 152 -19.84 13.18 -4.19
C SER A 152 -20.50 13.49 -5.54
N ARG A 153 -20.26 12.66 -6.56
CA ARG A 153 -20.87 12.85 -7.89
C ARG A 153 -22.35 12.45 -7.89
N LEU A 154 -22.69 11.31 -7.31
CA LEU A 154 -24.06 10.81 -7.24
C LEU A 154 -25.00 11.84 -6.61
N PHE A 155 -24.56 12.46 -5.51
CA PHE A 155 -25.37 13.44 -4.76
C PHE A 155 -25.03 14.91 -5.08
N ALA A 156 -24.14 15.18 -6.04
CA ALA A 156 -23.61 16.53 -6.31
C ALA A 156 -23.18 17.27 -5.03
N ASP A 157 -22.49 16.54 -4.16
CA ASP A 157 -22.16 16.96 -2.80
C ASP A 157 -20.75 17.56 -2.75
N ASN A 158 -20.65 18.80 -2.28
CA ASN A 158 -19.41 19.56 -2.21
C ASN A 158 -18.64 19.39 -0.89
N PHE A 159 -19.02 18.43 -0.05
CA PHE A 159 -18.29 18.13 1.18
C PHE A 159 -16.83 17.78 0.87
N ASP A 160 -15.91 18.53 1.49
CA ASP A 160 -14.48 18.39 1.25
C ASP A 160 -13.93 17.07 1.81
N ILE A 161 -13.43 16.21 0.93
CA ILE A 161 -12.93 14.87 1.28
C ILE A 161 -11.62 14.91 2.07
N SER A 162 -11.00 16.10 2.18
CA SER A 162 -9.82 16.32 3.03
C SER A 162 -10.17 16.74 4.46
N ASN A 163 -11.46 16.88 4.78
CA ASN A 163 -11.94 17.13 6.14
C ASN A 163 -11.82 15.86 7.01
N SER A 164 -11.46 16.01 8.29
CA SER A 164 -11.34 14.89 9.24
C SER A 164 -12.66 14.14 9.47
N LYS A 165 -13.80 14.79 9.23
CA LYS A 165 -15.15 14.21 9.32
C LYS A 165 -15.61 13.52 8.03
N ALA A 166 -14.84 13.58 6.94
CA ALA A 166 -15.24 13.03 5.64
C ALA A 166 -15.61 11.55 5.73
N PHE A 167 -14.80 10.73 6.42
CA PHE A 167 -15.11 9.31 6.56
C PHE A 167 -16.50 9.08 7.18
N GLN A 168 -16.81 9.76 8.29
CA GLN A 168 -18.12 9.63 8.93
C GLN A 168 -19.25 10.10 8.01
N TYR A 169 -19.10 11.28 7.41
CA TYR A 169 -20.10 11.88 6.53
C TYR A 169 -20.46 10.96 5.35
N PHE A 170 -19.46 10.46 4.64
CA PHE A 170 -19.69 9.59 3.50
C PHE A 170 -20.12 8.17 3.90
N SER A 171 -19.75 7.69 5.09
CA SER A 171 -20.33 6.46 5.65
C SER A 171 -21.83 6.63 5.90
N GLU A 172 -22.27 7.76 6.44
CA GLU A 172 -23.70 8.05 6.66
C GLU A 172 -24.46 8.08 5.32
N LEU A 173 -23.89 8.66 4.26
CA LEU A 173 -24.48 8.61 2.91
C LEU A 173 -24.55 7.18 2.36
N ALA A 174 -23.47 6.41 2.47
CA ALA A 174 -23.43 5.03 1.99
C ALA A 174 -24.46 4.14 2.70
N LEU A 175 -24.67 4.34 4.01
CA LEU A 175 -25.67 3.59 4.79
C LEU A 175 -27.10 3.76 4.28
N LEU A 176 -27.41 4.88 3.62
CA LEU A 176 -28.74 5.11 3.02
C LEU A 176 -28.97 4.24 1.77
N MET A 177 -27.90 3.73 1.16
CA MET A 177 -27.94 2.90 -0.05
C MET A 177 -27.74 1.41 0.24
N MET A 178 -27.26 1.03 1.44
CA MET A 178 -26.95 -0.35 1.77
C MET A 178 -28.20 -1.20 2.03
N THR A 179 -28.52 -2.09 1.08
CA THR A 179 -29.56 -3.12 1.22
C THR A 179 -29.13 -4.21 2.21
N GLU A 180 -30.09 -4.84 2.88
CA GLU A 180 -29.81 -5.89 3.86
C GLU A 180 -29.13 -7.13 3.24
N ASN A 181 -28.30 -7.80 4.05
CA ASN A 181 -27.67 -9.10 3.79
C ASN A 181 -26.77 -9.20 2.54
N LYS A 182 -26.20 -8.06 2.09
CA LYS A 182 -25.25 -7.95 0.96
C LYS A 182 -24.25 -6.81 1.17
N PHE A 183 -23.81 -6.59 2.41
CA PHE A 183 -22.99 -5.42 2.75
C PHE A 183 -21.58 -5.54 2.19
N GLY A 184 -21.01 -6.76 2.20
CA GLY A 184 -19.74 -7.05 1.51
C GLY A 184 -19.83 -6.75 0.01
N ASP A 185 -20.83 -7.32 -0.67
CA ASP A 185 -21.05 -7.12 -2.11
C ASP A 185 -21.28 -5.65 -2.46
N PHE A 186 -22.02 -4.91 -1.63
CA PHE A 186 -22.24 -3.47 -1.83
C PHE A 186 -20.91 -2.72 -1.79
N ASN A 187 -20.05 -3.04 -0.82
CA ASN A 187 -18.76 -2.39 -0.69
C ASN A 187 -17.86 -2.68 -1.89
N GLU A 188 -17.79 -3.94 -2.32
CA GLU A 188 -17.02 -4.32 -3.50
C GLU A 188 -17.58 -3.70 -4.80
N ALA A 189 -18.91 -3.61 -4.92
CA ALA A 189 -19.57 -2.97 -6.05
C ALA A 189 -19.26 -1.48 -6.12
N MET A 190 -19.22 -0.77 -4.99
CA MET A 190 -18.79 0.62 -4.94
C MET A 190 -17.32 0.80 -5.35
N MET A 191 -16.43 -0.12 -4.92
CA MET A 191 -15.02 -0.12 -5.34
C MET A 191 -14.87 -0.36 -6.85
N ASP A 192 -15.60 -1.32 -7.40
CA ASP A 192 -15.59 -1.64 -8.84
C ASP A 192 -16.17 -0.50 -9.67
N LEU A 193 -17.31 0.04 -9.26
CA LEU A 193 -17.92 1.19 -9.92
C LEU A 193 -16.95 2.37 -9.96
N GLY A 194 -16.33 2.71 -8.83
CA GLY A 194 -15.37 3.81 -8.77
C GLY A 194 -14.12 3.56 -9.62
N SER A 195 -13.58 2.34 -9.61
CA SER A 195 -12.34 2.02 -10.32
C SER A 195 -12.52 1.86 -11.82
N GLU A 196 -13.60 1.23 -12.29
CA GLU A 196 -13.78 0.85 -13.69
C GLU A 196 -14.73 1.77 -14.48
N ILE A 197 -15.64 2.48 -13.81
CA ILE A 197 -16.68 3.29 -14.48
C ILE A 197 -16.56 4.76 -14.09
N CYS A 198 -16.78 5.08 -12.82
CA CYS A 198 -16.74 6.43 -12.28
C CYS A 198 -15.30 6.85 -11.99
N LYS A 199 -14.44 6.83 -13.02
CA LYS A 199 -13.00 7.13 -12.94
C LYS A 199 -12.73 8.59 -12.59
N PRO A 200 -11.56 8.92 -12.00
CA PRO A 200 -11.19 10.31 -11.70
C PRO A 200 -11.24 11.21 -12.94
N LYS A 201 -10.70 10.74 -14.07
CA LYS A 201 -10.73 11.38 -15.38
C LYS A 201 -11.51 10.51 -16.36
N ASN A 202 -12.23 11.14 -17.29
CA ASN A 202 -13.00 10.48 -18.35
C ASN A 202 -13.88 9.33 -17.81
N PRO A 203 -14.79 9.59 -16.85
CA PRO A 203 -15.70 8.57 -16.35
C PRO A 203 -16.64 8.09 -17.46
N LEU A 204 -16.97 6.80 -17.44
CA LEU A 204 -17.83 6.16 -18.42
C LEU A 204 -19.30 6.31 -18.00
N CYS A 205 -19.79 7.56 -17.96
CA CYS A 205 -21.12 7.88 -17.45
C CYS A 205 -22.23 7.16 -18.22
N ASP A 206 -22.13 7.01 -19.53
CA ASP A 206 -23.19 6.43 -20.37
C ASP A 206 -23.52 4.97 -20.03
N VAL A 207 -22.55 4.23 -19.49
CA VAL A 207 -22.70 2.83 -19.07
C VAL A 207 -22.80 2.67 -17.55
N CYS A 208 -22.84 3.78 -16.80
CA CYS A 208 -22.91 3.75 -15.35
C CYS A 208 -24.32 3.31 -14.90
N PRO A 209 -24.45 2.30 -14.02
CA PRO A 209 -25.75 1.82 -13.54
C PRO A 209 -26.52 2.86 -12.73
N LEU A 210 -25.83 3.89 -12.23
CA LEU A 210 -26.39 4.98 -11.44
C LEU A 210 -26.53 6.28 -12.25
N ASN A 211 -26.29 6.26 -13.57
CA ASN A 211 -26.29 7.46 -14.41
C ASN A 211 -27.57 8.29 -14.26
N GLN A 212 -28.72 7.64 -14.39
CA GLN A 212 -30.03 8.29 -14.39
C GLN A 212 -30.33 9.02 -13.07
N ASP A 213 -29.70 8.61 -11.96
CA ASP A 213 -29.91 9.19 -10.64
C ASP A 213 -28.72 10.08 -10.21
N CYS A 214 -27.70 10.24 -11.06
CA CYS A 214 -26.48 10.96 -10.72
C CYS A 214 -26.66 12.48 -10.90
N LEU A 215 -26.79 13.20 -9.79
CA LEU A 215 -27.04 14.65 -9.81
C LEU A 215 -25.91 15.44 -10.48
N ALA A 216 -24.65 15.04 -10.30
CA ALA A 216 -23.54 15.70 -10.98
C ALA A 216 -23.53 15.44 -12.49
N PHE A 217 -24.02 14.28 -12.95
CA PHE A 217 -24.16 14.00 -14.39
C PHE A 217 -25.28 14.85 -14.99
N GLN A 218 -26.46 14.85 -14.36
CA GLN A 218 -27.61 15.64 -14.81
C GLN A 218 -27.32 17.15 -14.87
N SER A 219 -26.47 17.65 -13.98
CA SER A 219 -26.07 19.07 -13.93
C SER A 219 -24.79 19.41 -14.72
N GLY A 220 -24.17 18.44 -15.39
CA GLY A 220 -22.91 18.66 -16.11
C GLY A 220 -21.70 18.99 -15.21
N ALA A 221 -21.78 18.69 -13.91
CA ALA A 221 -20.82 19.08 -12.87
C ALA A 221 -19.88 17.95 -12.42
N ILE A 222 -19.81 16.81 -13.12
CA ILE A 222 -18.99 15.63 -12.75
C ILE A 222 -17.53 15.99 -12.42
N HIS A 223 -16.96 16.96 -13.14
CA HIS A 223 -15.57 17.39 -12.99
C HIS A 223 -15.31 18.23 -11.72
N ASN A 224 -16.36 18.73 -11.08
CA ASN A 224 -16.27 19.52 -9.85
C ASN A 224 -16.12 18.63 -8.60
N PHE A 225 -16.34 17.32 -8.73
CA PHE A 225 -16.39 16.37 -7.62
C PHE A 225 -15.35 15.24 -7.75
N PRO A 226 -14.76 14.78 -6.61
CA PRO A 226 -14.96 15.29 -5.26
C PRO A 226 -14.17 16.59 -4.99
N VAL A 227 -14.66 17.41 -4.06
CA VAL A 227 -13.92 18.58 -3.56
C VAL A 227 -12.77 18.10 -2.67
N LYS A 228 -11.54 18.54 -2.98
CA LYS A 228 -10.34 18.23 -2.19
C LYS A 228 -9.46 19.46 -2.06
N THR A 229 -9.54 20.16 -0.92
CA THR A 229 -8.81 21.43 -0.74
C THR A 229 -7.36 21.23 -0.27
N LYS A 230 -7.10 20.24 0.60
CA LYS A 230 -5.74 19.98 1.11
C LYS A 230 -4.94 19.11 0.16
N LYS A 231 -3.74 19.58 -0.19
CA LYS A 231 -2.72 18.83 -0.91
C LYS A 231 -1.62 18.38 0.06
N THR A 232 -1.11 17.17 -0.15
CA THR A 232 0.06 16.68 0.61
C THR A 232 1.27 17.55 0.28
N LYS A 233 1.92 18.10 1.31
CA LYS A 233 3.19 18.83 1.13
C LYS A 233 4.31 17.85 0.81
N VAL A 234 4.96 18.05 -0.32
CA VAL A 234 6.15 17.28 -0.73
C VAL A 234 7.39 18.08 -0.33
N THR A 235 8.38 17.42 0.28
CA THR A 235 9.66 18.04 0.67
C THR A 235 10.83 17.34 0.00
N ASP A 236 11.88 18.06 -0.32
CA ASP A 236 13.10 17.44 -0.85
C ASP A 236 13.96 16.84 0.28
N LEU A 237 14.70 15.78 -0.04
CA LEU A 237 15.60 15.08 0.87
C LEU A 237 16.80 14.56 0.08
N GLU A 238 18.00 14.94 0.50
CA GLU A 238 19.25 14.41 -0.04
C GLU A 238 19.77 13.26 0.82
N LEU A 239 20.27 12.20 0.17
CA LEU A 239 20.87 11.05 0.83
C LEU A 239 22.21 10.75 0.16
N THR A 240 23.18 10.33 0.98
CA THR A 240 24.50 9.90 0.52
C THR A 240 24.74 8.46 0.97
N TYR A 241 25.22 7.65 0.04
CA TYR A 241 25.55 6.25 0.25
C TYR A 241 26.91 5.92 -0.36
N TYR A 242 27.60 4.98 0.28
CA TYR A 242 28.89 4.46 -0.17
C TYR A 242 28.76 2.96 -0.36
N PHE A 243 28.85 2.51 -1.61
CA PHE A 243 28.93 1.10 -1.96
C PHE A 243 30.36 0.61 -1.73
N ILE A 244 30.69 0.32 -0.47
CA ILE A 244 32.02 -0.13 -0.05
C ILE A 244 32.17 -1.61 -0.38
N ASN A 245 33.13 -1.95 -1.23
CA ASN A 245 33.36 -3.30 -1.72
C ASN A 245 34.83 -3.71 -1.70
N TYR A 246 35.04 -5.03 -1.64
CA TYR A 246 36.32 -5.71 -1.84
C TYR A 246 36.04 -6.97 -2.66
N GLU A 247 36.71 -7.10 -3.80
CA GLU A 247 36.47 -8.15 -4.80
C GLU A 247 34.97 -8.27 -5.17
N ASN A 248 34.32 -9.35 -4.77
CA ASN A 248 32.93 -9.72 -5.04
C ASN A 248 32.00 -9.56 -3.82
N GLN A 249 32.48 -8.93 -2.74
CA GLN A 249 31.74 -8.67 -1.52
C GLN A 249 31.56 -7.18 -1.27
N PHE A 250 30.47 -6.80 -0.58
CA PHE A 250 30.19 -5.43 -0.19
C PHE A 250 29.56 -5.34 1.21
N LEU A 251 29.57 -4.13 1.77
CA LEU A 251 29.02 -3.84 3.09
C LEU A 251 27.57 -3.39 3.03
N THR A 252 26.75 -3.94 3.91
CA THR A 252 25.37 -3.50 4.11
C THR A 252 24.98 -3.53 5.58
N LYS A 253 23.96 -2.77 5.95
CA LYS A 253 23.35 -2.84 7.28
C LYS A 253 21.85 -2.72 7.14
N ARG A 254 21.14 -3.37 8.06
CA ARG A 254 19.70 -3.17 8.20
C ARG A 254 19.40 -1.86 8.91
N ARG A 255 18.50 -1.07 8.35
CA ARG A 255 17.97 0.15 8.97
C ARG A 255 17.24 -0.17 10.27
N THR A 256 17.35 0.74 11.22
CA THR A 256 16.54 0.76 12.43
C THR A 256 15.09 1.22 12.13
N ASP A 257 14.27 1.42 13.17
CA ASP A 257 12.82 1.69 13.05
C ASP A 257 12.44 3.15 12.78
N ASP A 258 13.42 3.96 12.38
CA ASP A 258 13.35 5.39 12.19
C ASP A 258 13.47 5.75 10.70
N PHE A 259 12.91 6.92 10.37
CA PHE A 259 12.98 7.51 9.03
C PHE A 259 12.25 6.71 7.92
N ILE A 260 12.62 6.95 6.65
CA ILE A 260 12.11 6.20 5.49
C ILE A 260 12.73 4.81 5.42
N TRP A 261 12.06 3.88 4.75
CA TRP A 261 12.58 2.52 4.48
C TRP A 261 12.98 1.71 5.71
N LYS A 262 12.24 1.90 6.81
CA LYS A 262 12.40 1.17 8.08
C LYS A 262 12.64 -0.32 7.83
N LYS A 263 13.62 -0.89 8.55
CA LYS A 263 14.00 -2.31 8.49
C LYS A 263 14.52 -2.81 7.15
N LEU A 264 14.62 -1.97 6.12
CA LEU A 264 15.26 -2.37 4.86
C LEU A 264 16.78 -2.31 4.98
N TYR A 265 17.46 -3.01 4.08
CA TYR A 265 18.91 -2.96 3.98
C TYR A 265 19.37 -1.72 3.21
N GLU A 266 20.48 -1.14 3.66
CA GLU A 266 21.11 0.01 3.03
C GLU A 266 22.63 -0.12 2.98
N PHE A 267 23.25 0.78 2.22
CA PHE A 267 24.70 0.92 2.16
C PHE A 267 25.19 1.86 3.29
N PRO A 268 26.47 1.81 3.66
CA PRO A 268 27.09 2.80 4.52
C PRO A 268 26.76 4.24 4.10
N THR A 269 26.43 5.12 5.05
CA THR A 269 26.11 6.53 4.79
C THR A 269 27.29 7.47 4.95
N GLU A 270 28.40 6.95 5.48
CA GLU A 270 29.62 7.68 5.77
C GLU A 270 30.85 6.78 5.51
N ILE A 271 31.98 7.43 5.23
CA ILE A 271 33.29 6.79 5.11
C ILE A 271 34.33 7.65 5.82
N PRO A 272 35.42 7.04 6.34
CA PRO A 272 36.59 7.78 6.79
C PRO A 272 37.21 8.60 5.65
N GLU A 273 37.88 9.71 5.99
CA GLU A 273 38.53 10.58 5.00
C GLU A 273 39.55 9.82 4.13
N GLU A 274 40.30 8.90 4.74
CA GLU A 274 41.26 8.06 4.03
C GLU A 274 40.62 7.15 2.96
N PHE A 275 39.31 6.90 3.02
CA PHE A 275 38.61 6.08 2.02
C PHE A 275 38.19 6.89 0.79
N GLN A 276 38.23 8.22 0.84
CA GLN A 276 37.86 9.06 -0.31
C GLN A 276 38.75 8.79 -1.52
N GLN A 277 40.03 8.47 -1.31
CA GLN A 277 40.97 8.11 -2.38
C GLN A 277 40.61 6.80 -3.11
N TYR A 278 39.76 5.96 -2.50
CA TYR A 278 39.30 4.69 -3.04
C TYR A 278 37.94 4.80 -3.75
N ILE A 279 37.37 6.00 -3.84
CA ILE A 279 36.18 6.24 -4.65
C ILE A 279 36.55 6.06 -6.12
N ARG A 280 35.93 5.08 -6.78
CA ARG A 280 36.12 4.82 -8.21
C ARG A 280 35.21 5.69 -9.08
N ARG A 281 33.99 5.93 -8.59
CA ARG A 281 32.92 6.64 -9.33
C ARG A 281 31.78 6.98 -8.39
N SER A 282 30.96 7.94 -8.82
CA SER A 282 29.74 8.34 -8.12
C SER A 282 28.60 8.50 -9.11
N ALA A 283 27.38 8.21 -8.66
CA ALA A 283 26.15 8.45 -9.40
C ALA A 283 25.15 9.19 -8.52
N VAL A 284 24.30 10.01 -9.14
CA VAL A 284 23.17 10.64 -8.46
C VAL A 284 21.89 10.13 -9.10
N VAL A 285 20.99 9.61 -8.27
CA VAL A 285 19.68 9.09 -8.69
C VAL A 285 18.58 9.89 -8.04
N SER A 286 17.60 10.31 -8.83
CA SER A 286 16.36 10.89 -8.32
C SER A 286 15.32 9.80 -8.08
N HIS A 287 14.63 9.86 -6.94
CA HIS A 287 13.54 8.93 -6.62
C HIS A 287 12.39 9.68 -5.94
N LYS A 288 11.15 9.37 -6.29
CA LYS A 288 9.97 10.03 -5.71
C LYS A 288 9.23 9.10 -4.76
N LEU A 289 9.00 9.60 -3.56
CA LEU A 289 8.03 9.08 -2.60
C LEU A 289 6.82 10.03 -2.55
N THR A 290 5.68 9.55 -2.06
CA THR A 290 4.43 10.34 -1.99
C THR A 290 4.54 11.66 -1.25
N HIS A 291 5.46 11.76 -0.28
CA HIS A 291 5.68 12.95 0.53
C HIS A 291 7.11 13.50 0.43
N LYS A 292 7.99 12.88 -0.37
CA LYS A 292 9.39 13.31 -0.51
C LYS A 292 9.93 13.14 -1.92
N ASN A 293 10.67 14.13 -2.42
CA ASN A 293 11.57 13.91 -3.56
C ASN A 293 12.96 13.60 -3.01
N LEU A 294 13.52 12.47 -3.40
CA LEU A 294 14.85 12.03 -3.00
C LEU A 294 15.85 12.34 -4.10
N LYS A 295 17.01 12.84 -3.70
CA LYS A 295 18.22 12.90 -4.52
C LYS A 295 19.29 12.10 -3.80
N ILE A 296 19.73 11.00 -4.41
CA ILE A 296 20.53 9.98 -3.75
C ILE A 296 21.89 9.92 -4.45
N ALA A 297 22.95 10.34 -3.76
CA ALA A 297 24.32 10.15 -4.20
C ALA A 297 24.81 8.77 -3.76
N ILE A 298 25.35 7.98 -4.68
CA ILE A 298 25.95 6.66 -4.41
C ILE A 298 27.37 6.67 -4.96
N SER A 299 28.36 6.47 -4.09
CA SER A 299 29.77 6.38 -4.46
C SER A 299 30.27 4.95 -4.33
N ASP A 300 30.88 4.42 -5.40
CA ASP A 300 31.51 3.10 -5.45
C ASP A 300 32.92 3.21 -4.82
N VAL A 301 33.13 2.55 -3.67
CA VAL A 301 34.38 2.62 -2.90
C VAL A 301 35.01 1.24 -2.88
N GLN A 302 36.11 1.06 -3.61
CA GLN A 302 36.78 -0.22 -3.71
C GLN A 302 38.03 -0.23 -2.81
N LEU A 303 37.94 -0.90 -1.67
CA LEU A 303 39.06 -0.97 -0.74
C LEU A 303 40.17 -1.89 -1.29
N PRO A 304 41.45 -1.55 -1.04
CA PRO A 304 42.58 -2.28 -1.61
C PRO A 304 42.92 -3.56 -0.84
N ASP A 305 42.47 -3.70 0.41
CA ASP A 305 42.91 -4.75 1.33
C ASP A 305 41.75 -5.35 2.14
N LEU A 306 41.75 -6.68 2.26
CA LEU A 306 40.71 -7.44 2.95
C LEU A 306 40.68 -7.18 4.45
N LYS A 307 41.84 -6.96 5.10
CA LYS A 307 41.89 -6.67 6.54
C LYS A 307 41.26 -5.32 6.83
N LEU A 308 41.56 -4.31 6.01
CA LEU A 308 40.93 -2.99 6.12
C LEU A 308 39.41 -3.08 5.96
N PHE A 309 38.95 -3.79 4.93
CA PHE A 309 37.52 -4.02 4.67
C PHE A 309 36.81 -4.73 5.83
N LYS A 310 37.37 -5.85 6.32
CA LYS A 310 36.79 -6.60 7.45
C LYS A 310 36.83 -5.82 8.76
N LYS A 311 37.92 -5.07 9.02
CA LYS A 311 38.04 -4.22 10.20
C LYS A 311 36.95 -3.15 10.20
N PHE A 312 36.81 -2.41 9.10
CA PHE A 312 35.77 -1.38 8.97
C PHE A 312 34.36 -1.97 9.13
N ALA A 313 34.11 -3.14 8.54
CA ALA A 313 32.85 -3.85 8.68
C ALA A 313 32.55 -4.19 10.16
N GLY A 314 33.53 -4.75 10.88
CA GLY A 314 33.39 -5.11 12.29
C GLY A 314 33.17 -3.89 13.19
N ASP A 315 33.98 -2.86 13.04
CA ASP A 315 33.95 -1.64 13.86
C ASP A 315 32.58 -0.93 13.79
N HIS A 316 31.89 -1.03 12.65
CA HIS A 316 30.60 -0.36 12.40
C HIS A 316 29.41 -1.33 12.35
N GLN A 317 29.64 -2.62 12.60
CA GLN A 317 28.65 -3.69 12.58
C GLN A 317 27.91 -3.80 11.23
N PHE A 318 28.67 -3.76 10.13
CA PHE A 318 28.16 -4.07 8.79
C PHE A 318 28.17 -5.59 8.54
N GLU A 319 27.17 -6.06 7.80
CA GLU A 319 27.16 -7.38 7.18
C GLU A 319 28.01 -7.33 5.90
N ILE A 320 28.87 -8.33 5.72
CA ILE A 320 29.62 -8.56 4.49
C ILE A 320 28.83 -9.57 3.65
N ILE A 321 28.39 -9.16 2.47
CA ILE A 321 27.58 -10.01 1.58
C ILE A 321 28.02 -9.89 0.12
N THR A 322 27.64 -10.90 -0.67
CA THR A 322 27.75 -10.94 -2.12
C THR A 322 26.51 -10.39 -2.81
N LEU A 323 26.59 -10.14 -4.12
CA LEU A 323 25.42 -9.76 -4.93
C LEU A 323 24.33 -10.85 -4.95
N GLU A 324 24.73 -12.12 -4.88
CA GLU A 324 23.80 -13.24 -4.82
C GLU A 324 23.02 -13.25 -3.49
N GLU A 325 23.71 -13.11 -2.36
CA GLU A 325 23.09 -13.01 -1.03
C GLU A 325 22.18 -11.78 -0.91
N ALA A 326 22.52 -10.68 -1.60
CA ALA A 326 21.69 -9.48 -1.64
C ALA A 326 20.31 -9.72 -2.28
N THR A 327 20.13 -10.76 -3.10
CA THR A 327 18.82 -11.11 -3.67
C THR A 327 17.80 -11.50 -2.59
N GLN A 328 18.29 -12.12 -1.51
CA GLN A 328 17.52 -12.54 -0.34
C GLN A 328 17.32 -11.43 0.69
N LYS A 329 17.81 -10.22 0.40
CA LYS A 329 17.69 -9.05 1.26
C LYS A 329 16.77 -8.02 0.61
N SER A 330 16.05 -7.28 1.45
CA SER A 330 15.09 -6.27 1.00
C SER A 330 15.73 -4.89 1.01
N PHE A 331 16.16 -4.42 -0.16
CA PHE A 331 16.66 -3.07 -0.38
C PHE A 331 15.55 -2.14 -0.90
N PRO A 332 15.63 -0.82 -0.62
CA PRO A 332 14.85 0.18 -1.32
C PRO A 332 15.06 0.11 -2.84
N LYS A 333 14.02 0.44 -3.62
CA LYS A 333 14.08 0.34 -5.09
C LYS A 333 15.28 1.06 -5.72
N PRO A 334 15.71 2.27 -5.28
CA PRO A 334 16.91 2.91 -5.83
C PRO A 334 18.19 2.09 -5.60
N LEU A 335 18.39 1.53 -4.40
CA LEU A 335 19.58 0.72 -4.10
C LEU A 335 19.51 -0.65 -4.78
N GLN A 336 18.31 -1.24 -4.88
CA GLN A 336 18.11 -2.47 -5.65
C GLN A 336 18.45 -2.27 -7.13
N ASN A 337 17.99 -1.18 -7.74
CA ASN A 337 18.31 -0.86 -9.13
C ASN A 337 19.83 -0.63 -9.32
N TYR A 338 20.51 -0.04 -8.33
CA TYR A 338 21.96 0.10 -8.35
C TYR A 338 22.66 -1.26 -8.39
N LEU A 339 22.28 -2.19 -7.50
CA LEU A 339 22.82 -3.56 -7.46
C LEU A 339 22.57 -4.31 -8.77
N GLU A 340 21.36 -4.26 -9.31
CA GLU A 340 20.99 -4.91 -10.58
C GLU A 340 21.83 -4.42 -11.77
N LYS A 341 22.15 -3.13 -11.81
CA LYS A 341 23.00 -2.56 -12.87
C LYS A 341 24.49 -2.83 -12.61
N TYR A 342 24.92 -2.90 -11.35
CA TYR A 342 26.31 -3.21 -10.97
C TYR A 342 26.69 -4.63 -11.40
N ASP A 343 25.81 -5.60 -11.15
CA ASP A 343 25.99 -7.01 -11.55
C ASP A 343 26.20 -7.16 -13.07
N LYS A 344 25.41 -6.43 -13.87
CA LYS A 344 25.49 -6.47 -15.34
C LYS A 344 26.70 -5.73 -15.93
N LYS A 345 27.57 -5.11 -15.11
CA LYS A 345 28.60 -4.13 -15.54
C LYS A 345 28.05 -3.01 -16.45
N ALA A 346 26.73 -2.80 -16.44
CA ALA A 346 26.00 -2.00 -17.43
C ALA A 346 25.71 -0.57 -16.96
N LEU A 347 26.19 -0.19 -15.76
CA LEU A 347 25.81 1.07 -15.13
C LEU A 347 26.12 2.34 -15.95
N PHE A 348 26.99 2.29 -16.97
CA PHE A 348 27.53 3.53 -17.55
C PHE A 348 27.75 3.53 -19.08
N GLN A 349 26.95 2.79 -19.86
CA GLN A 349 26.77 3.16 -21.28
C GLN A 349 25.78 4.33 -21.37
N GLY A 350 26.25 5.55 -21.04
CA GLY A 350 25.76 6.83 -21.57
C GLY A 350 24.28 7.24 -21.48
N GLU A 351 23.35 6.45 -20.94
CA GLU A 351 21.94 6.84 -20.89
C GLU A 351 21.62 7.58 -19.59
N LEU A 352 21.40 8.88 -19.75
CA LEU A 352 20.81 9.80 -18.78
C LEU A 352 19.53 9.18 -18.16
N PHE A 353 19.46 9.22 -16.83
CA PHE A 353 18.30 8.84 -16.03
C PHE A 353 17.17 9.87 -16.11
#